data_AF-A0A1Y5GG11-F1
#
_entry.id   AF-A0A1Y5GG11-F1
#
_cell.length_a   1.000
_cell.length_b   1.000
_cell.length_c   1.000
_cell.angle_alpha   90.00
_cell.angle_beta   90.00
_cell.angle_gamma   90.00
#
_symmetry.space_group_name_H-M   'P 1'
#
loop_
_entity.id
_entity.type
_entity.pdbx_description
1 polymer ?
#
loop_
_entity_poly.entity_id
_entity_poly.type
_entity_poly.pdbx_seq_one_letter_code
_entity_poly.pdbx_strand_id
1 'polypeptide(L)'
;MKNQYCAIAVIGLMFSNWASAGVSDKTKDAARNLFEQGLVHCTNALESSRSDQGVSQQEFDTYTTVLSRAEALYPGIAEDSQKAARQIKQCSQIGEDIARYKALPLLEQGVLACKEAKLLAKGDYLSKARAKYREYVSMRDRALSLTGSVLKVASNSSKVRRCDKLEDGLMAAQTRIDKEEIDANSLIALLARSNDSCQVAQQMAVKSGVSRPKLEATKAMVSVGENYFSEASLHQAALQRAQNYPGYDSSKSIASLTSKYTLCNSEIKVVLKTATQAVVRLEERDKRHQQQKIAKAVEDAVREAKEEAIASLASKEVKEKPRAFKKPEFLIEMEEVVAAIPQNQVQDDATDIDPASEGAVTPAPVEREKKAFAKSRGGKGVARKGVQTEVVQVSNPW
;
A
#
# COMPACT_ATOMS: atom_id res chain seq x y z
N MET A 1 -21.48 -26.17 -23.80
CA MET A 1 -22.35 -26.84 -22.80
C MET A 1 -23.78 -26.41 -23.08
N LYS A 2 -24.62 -27.34 -23.52
CA LYS A 2 -26.00 -27.12 -23.97
C LYS A 2 -26.93 -27.54 -22.83
N ASN A 3 -27.68 -26.60 -22.23
CA ASN A 3 -28.81 -26.91 -21.33
C ASN A 3 -30.03 -26.19 -21.90
N GLN A 4 -30.85 -26.86 -22.70
CA GLN A 4 -32.09 -27.55 -22.30
C GLN A 4 -33.13 -26.59 -21.71
N TYR A 5 -33.97 -26.10 -22.62
CA TYR A 5 -35.22 -25.40 -22.37
C TYR A 5 -36.21 -26.36 -21.70
N CYS A 6 -36.66 -26.03 -20.48
CA CYS A 6 -37.82 -26.66 -19.87
C CYS A 6 -39.09 -26.05 -20.46
N ALA A 7 -39.83 -26.85 -21.24
CA ALA A 7 -41.20 -26.56 -21.63
C ALA A 7 -42.11 -26.68 -20.40
N ILE A 8 -42.71 -25.56 -19.99
CA ILE A 8 -43.76 -25.55 -18.98
C ILE A 8 -45.09 -25.82 -19.68
N ALA A 9 -45.71 -26.93 -19.32
CA ALA A 9 -47.04 -27.32 -19.77
C ALA A 9 -48.09 -26.31 -19.28
N VAL A 10 -48.80 -25.71 -20.23
CA VAL A 10 -49.98 -24.86 -19.99
C VAL A 10 -51.15 -25.77 -19.62
N ILE A 11 -51.41 -25.94 -18.33
CA ILE A 11 -52.66 -26.52 -17.83
C ILE A 11 -53.71 -25.41 -17.88
N GLY A 12 -54.67 -25.56 -18.80
CA GLY A 12 -55.85 -24.72 -18.88
C GLY A 12 -56.69 -24.86 -17.62
N LEU A 13 -56.60 -23.87 -16.72
CA LEU A 13 -57.56 -23.67 -15.66
C LEU A 13 -58.84 -23.12 -16.28
N MET A 14 -59.89 -23.95 -16.24
CA MET A 14 -61.25 -23.52 -16.50
C MET A 14 -61.59 -22.36 -15.57
N PHE A 15 -61.88 -21.20 -16.15
CA PHE A 15 -62.57 -20.12 -15.49
C PHE A 15 -63.98 -20.60 -15.14
N SER A 16 -64.13 -21.18 -13.96
CA SER A 16 -65.43 -21.29 -13.30
C SER A 16 -65.94 -19.87 -13.07
N ASN A 17 -66.89 -19.46 -13.91
CA ASN A 17 -67.79 -18.33 -13.69
C ASN A 17 -68.42 -18.50 -12.30
N TRP A 18 -67.82 -17.86 -11.29
CA TRP A 18 -68.51 -17.61 -10.04
C TRP A 18 -69.63 -16.63 -10.35
N ALA A 19 -70.85 -17.17 -10.41
CA ALA A 19 -72.05 -16.38 -10.28
C ALA A 19 -71.89 -15.47 -9.06
N SER A 20 -71.97 -14.15 -9.27
CA SER A 20 -72.14 -13.16 -8.22
C SER A 20 -73.49 -13.43 -7.55
N ALA A 21 -73.54 -14.43 -6.68
CA ALA A 21 -74.59 -14.56 -5.69
C ALA A 21 -74.57 -13.25 -4.91
N GLY A 22 -75.63 -12.46 -5.03
CA GLY A 22 -75.74 -11.19 -4.32
C GLY A 22 -75.45 -11.44 -2.84
N VAL A 23 -74.40 -10.80 -2.32
CA VAL A 23 -74.07 -10.85 -0.90
C VAL A 23 -75.32 -10.42 -0.14
N SER A 24 -75.83 -11.30 0.73
CA SER A 24 -77.07 -11.01 1.47
C SER A 24 -76.89 -9.74 2.31
N ASP A 25 -77.96 -8.96 2.49
CA ASP A 25 -77.87 -7.72 3.27
C ASP A 25 -77.38 -7.99 4.71
N LYS A 26 -77.73 -9.14 5.29
CA LYS A 26 -77.20 -9.59 6.60
C LYS A 26 -75.68 -9.78 6.60
N THR A 27 -75.10 -10.25 5.51
CA THR A 27 -73.64 -10.44 5.37
C THR A 27 -72.93 -9.10 5.18
N LYS A 28 -73.54 -8.17 4.43
CA LYS A 28 -73.03 -6.79 4.30
C LYS A 28 -73.05 -6.06 5.64
N ASP A 29 -74.14 -6.16 6.39
CA ASP A 29 -74.27 -5.55 7.71
C ASP A 29 -73.28 -6.14 8.72
N ALA A 30 -73.06 -7.45 8.69
CA ALA A 30 -72.03 -8.10 9.51
C ALA A 30 -70.61 -7.60 9.16
N ALA A 31 -70.30 -7.42 7.87
CA ALA A 31 -69.03 -6.88 7.42
C ALA A 31 -68.84 -5.41 7.85
N ARG A 32 -69.90 -4.58 7.75
CA ARG A 32 -69.90 -3.19 8.23
C ARG A 32 -69.65 -3.09 9.73
N ASN A 33 -70.32 -3.92 10.53
CA ASN A 33 -70.11 -3.96 11.98
C ASN A 33 -68.66 -4.36 12.34
N LEU A 34 -68.08 -5.34 11.64
CA LEU A 34 -66.67 -5.71 11.82
C LEU A 34 -65.73 -4.57 11.41
N PHE A 35 -66.02 -3.89 10.31
CA PHE A 35 -65.24 -2.73 9.88
C PHE A 35 -65.27 -1.61 10.93
N GLU A 36 -66.44 -1.27 11.48
CA GLU A 36 -66.56 -0.28 12.55
C GLU A 36 -65.78 -0.68 13.82
N GLN A 37 -65.79 -1.96 14.19
CA GLN A 37 -64.93 -2.49 15.26
C GLN A 37 -63.45 -2.32 14.94
N GLY A 38 -63.04 -2.60 13.70
CA GLY A 38 -61.66 -2.38 13.23
C GLY A 38 -61.23 -0.91 13.36
N LEU A 39 -62.11 0.04 13.04
CA LEU A 39 -61.79 1.47 13.11
C LEU A 39 -61.45 1.96 14.53
N VAL A 40 -62.03 1.32 15.57
CA VAL A 40 -61.66 1.58 16.96
C VAL A 40 -60.18 1.24 17.17
N HIS A 41 -59.73 0.08 16.71
CA HIS A 41 -58.32 -0.32 16.80
C HIS A 41 -57.39 0.60 15.99
N CYS A 42 -57.82 1.07 14.82
CA CYS A 42 -57.04 2.05 14.06
C CYS A 42 -56.88 3.39 14.81
N THR A 43 -57.93 3.83 15.53
CA THR A 43 -57.88 5.06 16.33
C THR A 43 -56.99 4.88 17.56
N ASN A 44 -57.11 3.74 18.26
CA ASN A 44 -56.23 3.38 19.38
C ASN A 44 -54.76 3.30 18.94
N ALA A 45 -54.50 2.76 17.75
CA ALA A 45 -53.16 2.72 17.16
C ALA A 45 -52.60 4.13 16.94
N LEU A 46 -53.41 5.06 16.43
CA LEU A 46 -53.02 6.47 16.26
C LEU A 46 -52.73 7.15 17.61
N GLU A 47 -53.59 6.97 18.60
CA GLU A 47 -53.43 7.59 19.92
C GLU A 47 -52.15 7.11 20.61
N SER A 48 -51.91 5.80 20.58
CA SER A 48 -50.72 5.19 21.17
C SER A 48 -49.43 5.43 20.38
N SER A 49 -49.51 5.83 19.10
CA SER A 49 -48.32 6.07 18.25
C SER A 49 -47.35 7.12 18.83
N ARG A 50 -47.79 7.99 19.75
CA ARG A 50 -46.95 9.01 20.37
C ARG A 50 -46.34 8.58 21.71
N SER A 51 -46.92 7.60 22.38
CA SER A 51 -46.60 7.21 23.75
C SER A 51 -46.03 5.79 23.85
N ASP A 52 -46.62 4.82 23.13
CA ASP A 52 -46.22 3.41 23.15
C ASP A 52 -46.36 2.79 21.75
N GLN A 53 -45.20 2.58 21.13
CA GLN A 53 -45.07 2.03 19.78
C GLN A 53 -45.34 0.52 19.70
N GLY A 54 -45.18 -0.19 20.81
CA GLY A 54 -45.54 -1.60 20.89
C GLY A 54 -47.05 -1.76 20.84
N VAL A 55 -47.76 -1.00 21.67
CA VAL A 55 -49.22 -0.95 21.70
C VAL A 55 -49.78 -0.45 20.37
N SER A 56 -49.20 0.62 19.82
CA SER A 56 -49.62 1.18 18.52
C SER A 56 -49.54 0.15 17.40
N GLN A 57 -48.48 -0.65 17.34
CA GLN A 57 -48.39 -1.73 16.37
C GLN A 57 -49.45 -2.82 16.62
N GLN A 58 -49.61 -3.26 17.87
CA GLN A 58 -50.54 -4.34 18.21
C GLN A 58 -51.99 -3.98 17.85
N GLU A 59 -52.40 -2.74 18.14
CA GLU A 59 -53.71 -2.22 17.75
C GLU A 59 -53.84 -2.14 16.22
N PHE A 60 -52.78 -1.72 15.51
CA PHE A 60 -52.80 -1.68 14.05
C PHE A 60 -52.85 -3.08 13.40
N ASP A 61 -52.14 -4.06 13.94
CA ASP A 61 -52.20 -5.46 13.49
C ASP A 61 -53.59 -6.06 13.72
N THR A 62 -54.24 -5.67 14.82
CA THR A 62 -55.63 -6.05 15.11
C THR A 62 -56.58 -5.41 14.09
N TYR A 63 -56.41 -4.11 13.79
CA TYR A 63 -57.18 -3.43 12.75
C TYR A 63 -57.06 -4.14 11.39
N THR A 64 -55.85 -4.46 10.92
CA THR A 64 -55.64 -5.12 9.61
C THR A 64 -56.25 -6.53 9.57
N THR A 65 -56.20 -7.26 10.69
CA THR A 65 -56.84 -8.57 10.83
C THR A 65 -58.37 -8.46 10.78
N VAL A 66 -58.96 -7.47 11.45
CA VAL A 66 -60.42 -7.26 11.43
C VAL A 66 -60.88 -6.75 10.05
N LEU A 67 -60.12 -5.85 9.42
CA LEU A 67 -60.41 -5.35 8.08
C LEU A 67 -60.40 -6.48 7.04
N SER A 68 -59.37 -7.33 7.04
CA SER A 68 -59.30 -8.46 6.10
C SER A 68 -60.45 -9.45 6.28
N ARG A 69 -60.92 -9.66 7.52
CA ARG A 69 -62.14 -10.45 7.80
C ARG A 69 -63.40 -9.78 7.24
N ALA A 70 -63.51 -8.46 7.38
CA ALA A 70 -64.63 -7.70 6.81
C ALA A 70 -64.62 -7.73 5.27
N GLU A 71 -63.46 -7.58 4.65
CA GLU A 71 -63.25 -7.69 3.19
C GLU A 71 -63.55 -9.10 2.66
N ALA A 72 -63.22 -10.14 3.43
CA ALA A 72 -63.56 -11.52 3.06
C ALA A 72 -65.09 -11.79 3.04
N LEU A 73 -65.85 -11.11 3.91
CA LEU A 73 -67.32 -11.19 3.94
C LEU A 73 -67.97 -10.30 2.88
N TYR A 74 -67.38 -9.13 2.61
CA TYR A 74 -67.87 -8.18 1.62
C TYR A 74 -66.69 -7.43 0.96
N PRO A 75 -66.20 -7.92 -0.19
CA PRO A 75 -65.04 -7.33 -0.87
C PRO A 75 -65.24 -5.87 -1.29
N GLY A 76 -66.49 -5.45 -1.49
CA GLY A 76 -66.85 -4.08 -1.86
C GLY A 76 -66.93 -3.09 -0.70
N ILE A 77 -66.53 -3.47 0.53
CA ILE A 77 -66.68 -2.61 1.71
C ILE A 77 -65.97 -1.25 1.59
N ALA A 78 -64.85 -1.21 0.86
CA ALA A 78 -64.13 0.03 0.57
C ALA A 78 -64.89 0.95 -0.40
N GLU A 79 -65.72 0.38 -1.28
CA GLU A 79 -66.49 1.08 -2.32
C GLU A 79 -67.93 1.38 -1.89
N ASP A 80 -68.38 0.72 -0.83
CA ASP A 80 -69.74 0.80 -0.27
C ASP A 80 -70.14 2.21 0.15
N SER A 81 -69.17 3.03 0.59
CA SER A 81 -69.38 4.45 0.81
C SER A 81 -68.10 5.26 0.70
N GLN A 82 -68.24 6.54 0.31
CA GLN A 82 -67.11 7.47 0.30
C GLN A 82 -66.49 7.65 1.70
N LYS A 83 -67.28 7.48 2.77
CA LYS A 83 -66.79 7.55 4.16
C LYS A 83 -65.87 6.37 4.47
N ALA A 84 -66.28 5.14 4.14
CA ALA A 84 -65.48 3.93 4.36
C ALA A 84 -64.15 4.02 3.60
N ALA A 85 -64.18 4.41 2.31
CA ALA A 85 -62.98 4.62 1.50
C ALA A 85 -61.98 5.60 2.17
N ARG A 86 -62.48 6.73 2.70
CA ARG A 86 -61.65 7.73 3.38
C ARG A 86 -61.04 7.19 4.67
N GLN A 87 -61.82 6.45 5.46
CA GLN A 87 -61.35 5.87 6.72
C GLN A 87 -60.29 4.79 6.50
N ILE A 88 -60.48 3.89 5.53
CA ILE A 88 -59.47 2.89 5.14
C ILE A 88 -58.17 3.58 4.71
N LYS A 89 -58.28 4.63 3.89
CA LYS A 89 -57.12 5.42 3.46
C LYS A 89 -56.40 6.09 4.63
N GLN A 90 -57.14 6.67 5.58
CA GLN A 90 -56.57 7.31 6.77
C GLN A 90 -55.84 6.28 7.65
N CYS A 91 -56.44 5.11 7.87
CA CYS A 91 -55.81 4.04 8.63
C CYS A 91 -54.58 3.46 7.93
N SER A 92 -54.61 3.35 6.60
CA SER A 92 -53.42 2.98 5.81
C SER A 92 -52.26 3.96 6.03
N GLN A 93 -52.54 5.26 6.12
CA GLN A 93 -51.52 6.28 6.44
C GLN A 93 -50.94 6.10 7.85
N ILE A 94 -51.79 5.76 8.83
CA ILE A 94 -51.33 5.45 10.20
C ILE A 94 -50.35 4.26 10.18
N GLY A 95 -50.67 3.21 9.42
CA GLY A 95 -49.76 2.08 9.20
C GLY A 95 -48.43 2.50 8.57
N GLU A 96 -48.45 3.35 7.53
CA GLU A 96 -47.22 3.91 6.94
C GLU A 96 -46.38 4.69 7.97
N ASP A 97 -47.04 5.46 8.85
CA ASP A 97 -46.35 6.27 9.86
C ASP A 97 -45.75 5.41 10.98
N ILE A 98 -46.45 4.38 11.46
CA ILE A 98 -45.91 3.38 12.41
C ILE A 98 -44.71 2.67 11.79
N ALA A 99 -44.83 2.19 10.55
CA ALA A 99 -43.73 1.54 9.85
C ALA A 99 -42.52 2.47 9.68
N ARG A 100 -42.77 3.75 9.37
CA ARG A 100 -41.72 4.76 9.23
C ARG A 100 -41.01 5.04 10.54
N TYR A 101 -41.75 5.12 11.64
CA TYR A 101 -41.19 5.30 12.97
C TYR A 101 -40.21 4.17 13.29
N LYS A 102 -40.54 2.92 12.96
CA LYS A 102 -39.64 1.76 13.16
C LYS A 102 -38.45 1.74 12.19
N ALA A 103 -38.66 2.17 10.94
CA ALA A 103 -37.62 2.20 9.93
C ALA A 103 -36.57 3.32 10.16
N LEU A 104 -36.98 4.46 10.72
CA LEU A 104 -36.12 5.62 10.92
C LEU A 104 -34.87 5.35 11.77
N PRO A 105 -34.94 4.76 12.98
CA PRO A 105 -33.75 4.51 13.80
C PRO A 105 -32.77 3.55 13.13
N LEU A 106 -33.26 2.55 12.38
CA LEU A 106 -32.41 1.66 11.58
C LEU A 106 -31.67 2.45 10.49
N LEU A 107 -32.38 3.32 9.78
CA LEU A 107 -31.78 4.17 8.76
C LEU A 107 -30.74 5.13 9.36
N GLU A 108 -31.00 5.69 10.54
CA GLU A 108 -30.07 6.58 11.25
C GLU A 108 -28.81 5.85 11.70
N GLN A 109 -28.94 4.64 12.27
CA GLN A 109 -27.81 3.78 12.59
C GLN A 109 -26.99 3.45 11.34
N GLY A 110 -27.64 3.10 10.23
CA GLY A 110 -26.97 2.89 8.95
C GLY A 110 -26.21 4.12 8.49
N VAL A 111 -26.82 5.32 8.55
CA VAL A 111 -26.16 6.57 8.16
C VAL A 111 -24.94 6.87 9.05
N LEU A 112 -24.98 6.54 10.34
CA LEU A 112 -23.82 6.65 11.22
C LEU A 112 -22.70 5.69 10.78
N ALA A 113 -23.02 4.42 10.49
CA ALA A 113 -22.05 3.46 9.96
C ALA A 113 -21.42 3.92 8.63
N CYS A 114 -22.22 4.54 7.74
CA CYS A 114 -21.71 5.16 6.52
C CYS A 114 -20.75 6.34 6.79
N LYS A 115 -21.02 7.18 7.80
CA LYS A 115 -20.10 8.25 8.20
C LYS A 115 -18.78 7.69 8.72
N GLU A 116 -18.84 6.65 9.54
CA GLU A 116 -17.65 5.92 10.02
C GLU A 116 -16.87 5.31 8.85
N ALA A 117 -17.56 4.70 7.89
CA ALA A 117 -16.95 4.18 6.67
C ALA A 117 -16.23 5.29 5.87
N LYS A 118 -16.85 6.47 5.70
CA LYS A 118 -16.23 7.62 5.02
C LYS A 118 -14.97 8.11 5.74
N LEU A 119 -14.95 8.08 7.07
CA LEU A 119 -13.76 8.45 7.86
C LEU A 119 -12.64 7.42 7.71
N LEU A 120 -12.97 6.13 7.81
CA LEU A 120 -12.00 5.03 7.68
C LEU A 120 -11.42 4.94 6.26
N ALA A 121 -12.21 5.29 5.23
CA ALA A 121 -11.78 5.30 3.84
C ALA A 121 -10.71 6.35 3.52
N LYS A 122 -10.53 7.36 4.38
CA LYS A 122 -9.48 8.38 4.24
C LYS A 122 -8.11 7.93 4.77
N GLY A 123 -8.02 6.78 5.45
CA GLY A 123 -6.78 6.27 6.07
C GLY A 123 -6.50 4.80 5.74
N ASP A 124 -5.66 4.16 6.57
CA ASP A 124 -5.12 2.79 6.39
C ASP A 124 -6.10 1.64 6.60
N TYR A 125 -7.38 1.94 6.59
CA TYR A 125 -8.40 1.05 7.10
C TYR A 125 -9.46 0.77 6.05
N LEU A 126 -9.09 0.63 4.78
CA LEU A 126 -10.06 0.35 3.70
C LEU A 126 -10.86 -0.93 3.99
N SER A 127 -10.25 -1.95 4.59
CA SER A 127 -10.93 -3.16 5.05
C SER A 127 -12.00 -2.86 6.11
N LYS A 128 -11.68 -2.01 7.12
CA LYS A 128 -12.64 -1.58 8.15
C LYS A 128 -13.71 -0.66 7.55
N ALA A 129 -13.36 0.22 6.62
CA ALA A 129 -14.29 1.10 5.91
C ALA A 129 -15.34 0.27 5.16
N ARG A 130 -14.92 -0.80 4.48
CA ARG A 130 -15.82 -1.74 3.81
C ARG A 130 -16.72 -2.50 4.77
N ALA A 131 -16.20 -2.94 5.91
CA ALA A 131 -17.01 -3.58 6.94
C ALA A 131 -18.13 -2.64 7.43
N LYS A 132 -17.79 -1.39 7.73
CA LYS A 132 -18.76 -0.35 8.10
C LYS A 132 -19.73 0.03 7.00
N TYR A 133 -19.29 0.00 5.74
CA TYR A 133 -20.18 0.19 4.60
C TYR A 133 -21.20 -0.95 4.46
N ARG A 134 -20.79 -2.20 4.68
CA ARG A 134 -21.72 -3.34 4.69
C ARG A 134 -22.74 -3.24 5.83
N GLU A 135 -22.32 -2.76 6.99
CA GLU A 135 -23.23 -2.45 8.11
C GLU A 135 -24.28 -1.40 7.70
N TYR A 136 -23.86 -0.33 7.01
CA TYR A 136 -24.79 0.64 6.42
C TYR A 136 -25.80 -0.02 5.47
N VAL A 137 -25.34 -0.81 4.50
CA VAL A 137 -26.21 -1.47 3.50
C VAL A 137 -27.23 -2.37 4.20
N SER A 138 -26.79 -3.19 5.16
CA SER A 138 -27.66 -4.07 5.93
C SER A 138 -28.75 -3.30 6.69
N MET A 139 -28.39 -2.21 7.37
CA MET A 139 -29.35 -1.39 8.10
C MET A 139 -30.32 -0.63 7.19
N ARG A 140 -29.82 -0.14 6.04
CA ARG A 140 -30.64 0.49 4.99
C ARG A 140 -31.68 -0.50 4.47
N ASP A 141 -31.26 -1.69 4.09
CA ASP A 141 -32.14 -2.70 3.49
C ASP A 141 -33.18 -3.19 4.51
N ARG A 142 -32.79 -3.34 5.78
CA ARG A 142 -33.72 -3.63 6.88
C ARG A 142 -34.76 -2.52 7.07
N ALA A 143 -34.35 -1.25 7.03
CA ALA A 143 -35.27 -0.11 7.10
C ALA A 143 -36.25 -0.08 5.90
N LEU A 144 -35.76 -0.36 4.69
CA LEU A 144 -36.59 -0.39 3.47
C LEU A 144 -37.55 -1.57 3.44
N SER A 145 -37.18 -2.70 4.04
CA SER A 145 -38.08 -3.84 4.20
C SER A 145 -39.27 -3.55 5.11
N LEU A 146 -39.14 -2.60 6.05
CA LEU A 146 -40.25 -2.12 6.88
C LEU A 146 -41.14 -1.14 6.12
N THR A 147 -40.54 -0.15 5.46
CA THR A 147 -41.28 0.74 4.55
C THR A 147 -40.36 1.55 3.64
N GLY A 148 -40.70 1.62 2.34
CA GLY A 148 -40.07 2.55 1.41
C GLY A 148 -40.43 4.02 1.68
N SER A 149 -41.49 4.29 2.44
CA SER A 149 -41.92 5.66 2.75
C SER A 149 -40.90 6.44 3.56
N VAL A 150 -39.97 5.76 4.24
CA VAL A 150 -38.88 6.40 5.01
C VAL A 150 -37.99 7.29 4.13
N LEU A 151 -37.92 7.00 2.83
CA LEU A 151 -37.18 7.79 1.84
C LEU A 151 -38.01 8.90 1.18
N LYS A 152 -39.34 8.94 1.36
CA LYS A 152 -40.18 10.05 0.87
C LYS A 152 -39.75 11.38 1.51
N VAL A 153 -39.17 11.33 2.71
CA VAL A 153 -38.57 12.49 3.37
C VAL A 153 -37.26 12.87 2.65
N ALA A 154 -37.22 14.07 2.06
CA ALA A 154 -36.09 14.54 1.25
C ALA A 154 -34.74 14.51 1.98
N SER A 155 -34.71 14.79 3.29
CA SER A 155 -33.48 14.73 4.08
C SER A 155 -32.92 13.31 4.19
N ASN A 156 -33.79 12.30 4.32
CA ASN A 156 -33.41 10.89 4.42
C ASN A 156 -32.93 10.35 3.07
N SER A 157 -33.66 10.59 1.99
CA SER A 157 -33.23 10.18 0.65
C SER A 157 -31.91 10.84 0.25
N SER A 158 -31.69 12.10 0.62
CA SER A 158 -30.42 12.80 0.41
C SER A 158 -29.26 12.14 1.15
N LYS A 159 -29.44 11.71 2.41
CA LYS A 159 -28.43 10.98 3.19
C LYS A 159 -28.11 9.62 2.55
N VAL A 160 -29.13 8.86 2.16
CA VAL A 160 -28.97 7.56 1.50
C VAL A 160 -28.20 7.69 0.20
N ARG A 161 -28.60 8.61 -0.69
CA ARG A 161 -27.89 8.85 -1.96
C ARG A 161 -26.41 9.20 -1.79
N ARG A 162 -26.06 9.95 -0.74
CA ARG A 162 -24.64 10.27 -0.43
C ARG A 162 -23.87 9.03 0.02
N CYS A 163 -24.51 8.17 0.80
CA CYS A 163 -23.90 6.92 1.26
C CYS A 163 -23.82 5.88 0.13
N ASP A 164 -24.80 5.78 -0.76
CA ASP A 164 -24.73 4.89 -1.92
C ASP A 164 -23.52 5.23 -2.80
N LYS A 165 -23.26 6.52 -3.05
CA LYS A 165 -22.07 7.00 -3.79
C LYS A 165 -20.73 6.65 -3.11
N LEU A 166 -20.73 6.29 -1.83
CA LEU A 166 -19.51 5.88 -1.15
C LEU A 166 -19.00 4.53 -1.69
N GLU A 167 -19.87 3.67 -2.21
CA GLU A 167 -19.49 2.39 -2.80
C GLU A 167 -18.49 2.56 -3.95
N ASP A 168 -18.81 3.44 -4.90
CA ASP A 168 -17.93 3.76 -6.03
C ASP A 168 -16.57 4.27 -5.54
N GLY A 169 -16.57 5.12 -4.50
CA GLY A 169 -15.35 5.61 -3.87
C GLY A 169 -14.53 4.52 -3.20
N LEU A 170 -15.17 3.57 -2.51
CA LEU A 170 -14.51 2.42 -1.89
C LEU A 170 -13.97 1.43 -2.92
N MET A 171 -14.68 1.23 -4.03
CA MET A 171 -14.23 0.39 -5.14
C MET A 171 -13.03 1.01 -5.85
N ALA A 172 -13.08 2.30 -6.18
CA ALA A 172 -11.95 3.02 -6.76
C ALA A 172 -10.72 3.02 -5.83
N ALA A 173 -10.93 3.20 -4.52
CA ALA A 173 -9.87 3.11 -3.52
C ALA A 173 -9.26 1.70 -3.47
N GLN A 174 -10.06 0.65 -3.60
CA GLN A 174 -9.54 -0.72 -3.63
C GLN A 174 -8.70 -0.98 -4.86
N THR A 175 -9.20 -0.64 -6.05
CA THR A 175 -8.43 -0.84 -7.29
C THR A 175 -7.08 -0.13 -7.22
N ARG A 176 -7.04 1.06 -6.61
CA ARG A 176 -5.78 1.77 -6.34
C ARG A 176 -4.88 0.98 -5.39
N ILE A 177 -5.40 0.52 -4.25
CA ILE A 177 -4.63 -0.27 -3.27
C ILE A 177 -4.11 -1.58 -3.87
N ASP A 178 -4.93 -2.30 -4.65
CA ASP A 178 -4.52 -3.56 -5.28
C ASP A 178 -3.36 -3.33 -6.24
N LYS A 179 -3.42 -2.24 -7.03
CA LYS A 179 -2.31 -1.84 -7.90
C LYS A 179 -1.06 -1.50 -7.09
N GLU A 180 -1.21 -0.69 -6.05
CA GLU A 180 -0.11 -0.32 -5.16
C GLU A 180 0.50 -1.52 -4.43
N GLU A 181 -0.30 -2.57 -4.17
CA GLU A 181 0.17 -3.79 -3.52
C GLU A 181 1.01 -4.65 -4.46
N ILE A 182 0.69 -4.67 -5.75
CA ILE A 182 1.53 -5.31 -6.78
C ILE A 182 2.91 -4.63 -6.79
N ASP A 183 2.95 -3.29 -6.80
CA ASP A 183 4.20 -2.53 -6.80
C ASP A 183 4.99 -2.76 -5.49
N ALA A 184 4.28 -2.81 -4.35
CA ALA A 184 4.88 -3.12 -3.05
C ALA A 184 5.48 -4.53 -3.01
N ASN A 185 4.82 -5.52 -3.60
CA ASN A 185 5.32 -6.90 -3.67
C ASN A 185 6.57 -7.02 -4.56
N SER A 186 6.64 -6.26 -5.65
CA SER A 186 7.86 -6.17 -6.47
C SER A 186 9.03 -5.60 -5.66
N LEU A 187 8.79 -4.52 -4.90
CA LEU A 187 9.78 -3.93 -4.00
C LEU A 187 10.21 -4.91 -2.90
N ILE A 188 9.27 -5.62 -2.28
CA ILE A 188 9.56 -6.65 -1.28
C ILE A 188 10.46 -7.74 -1.87
N ALA A 189 10.22 -8.18 -3.10
CA ALA A 189 11.04 -9.18 -3.77
C ALA A 189 12.47 -8.70 -4.05
N LEU A 190 12.67 -7.41 -4.36
CA LEU A 190 14.01 -6.81 -4.50
C LEU A 190 14.72 -6.72 -3.15
N LEU A 191 14.04 -6.23 -2.12
CA LEU A 191 14.60 -6.11 -0.77
C LEU A 191 14.90 -7.48 -0.13
N ALA A 192 14.10 -8.51 -0.42
CA ALA A 192 14.38 -9.87 0.00
C ALA A 192 15.66 -10.38 -0.66
N ARG A 193 15.80 -10.21 -1.99
CA ARG A 193 17.01 -10.61 -2.73
C ARG A 193 18.26 -9.86 -2.28
N SER A 194 18.15 -8.57 -1.97
CA SER A 194 19.28 -7.81 -1.42
C SER A 194 19.69 -8.34 -0.04
N ASN A 195 18.72 -8.63 0.83
CA ASN A 195 18.96 -9.21 2.15
C ASN A 195 19.58 -10.61 2.06
N ASP A 196 19.07 -11.48 1.19
CA ASP A 196 19.60 -12.84 0.99
C ASP A 196 21.05 -12.79 0.47
N SER A 197 21.33 -11.91 -0.49
CA SER A 197 22.69 -11.68 -1.00
C SER A 197 23.64 -11.21 0.11
N CYS A 198 23.16 -10.32 0.99
CA CYS A 198 23.95 -9.86 2.12
C CYS A 198 24.23 -10.98 3.14
N GLN A 199 23.25 -11.85 3.43
CA GLN A 199 23.43 -13.00 4.32
C GLN A 199 24.43 -14.01 3.75
N VAL A 200 24.36 -14.31 2.45
CA VAL A 200 25.34 -15.16 1.76
C VAL A 200 26.73 -14.53 1.85
N ALA A 201 26.83 -13.22 1.58
CA ALA A 201 28.09 -12.51 1.70
C ALA A 201 28.64 -12.56 3.15
N GLN A 202 27.80 -12.46 4.19
CA GLN A 202 28.22 -12.60 5.59
C GLN A 202 28.85 -13.97 5.85
N GLN A 203 28.25 -15.05 5.33
CA GLN A 203 28.81 -16.39 5.47
C GLN A 203 30.15 -16.54 4.74
N MET A 204 30.28 -15.94 3.55
CA MET A 204 31.53 -15.92 2.79
C MET A 204 32.62 -15.09 3.48
N ALA A 205 32.22 -14.01 4.17
CA ALA A 205 33.12 -13.07 4.83
C ALA A 205 34.01 -13.74 5.88
N VAL A 206 33.54 -14.82 6.53
CA VAL A 206 34.33 -15.63 7.49
C VAL A 206 35.64 -16.14 6.88
N LYS A 207 35.67 -16.45 5.58
CA LYS A 207 36.85 -16.97 4.87
C LYS A 207 37.49 -15.95 3.91
N SER A 208 36.97 -14.73 3.87
CA SER A 208 37.41 -13.70 2.91
C SER A 208 38.85 -13.25 3.13
N GLY A 209 39.35 -13.27 4.37
CA GLY A 209 40.73 -12.88 4.71
C GLY A 209 41.82 -13.89 4.33
N VAL A 210 41.46 -15.07 3.82
CA VAL A 210 42.40 -16.18 3.60
C VAL A 210 43.17 -16.06 2.27
N SER A 211 42.55 -15.46 1.25
CA SER A 211 43.14 -15.39 -0.09
C SER A 211 42.41 -14.35 -0.94
N ARG A 212 43.09 -13.73 -1.91
CA ARG A 212 42.49 -12.75 -2.82
C ARG A 212 41.22 -13.23 -3.54
N PRO A 213 41.16 -14.46 -4.11
CA PRO A 213 39.95 -14.92 -4.80
C PRO A 213 38.71 -14.98 -3.89
N LYS A 214 38.88 -15.38 -2.62
CA LYS A 214 37.78 -15.43 -1.64
C LYS A 214 37.31 -14.03 -1.24
N LEU A 215 38.24 -13.08 -1.10
CA LEU A 215 37.91 -11.68 -0.84
C LEU A 215 37.09 -11.09 -1.99
N GLU A 216 37.55 -11.25 -3.23
CA GLU A 216 36.87 -10.71 -4.40
C GLU A 216 35.51 -11.38 -4.64
N ALA A 217 35.38 -12.69 -4.41
CA ALA A 217 34.09 -13.38 -4.45
C ALA A 217 33.09 -12.82 -3.41
N THR A 218 33.59 -12.50 -2.20
CA THR A 218 32.74 -11.89 -1.15
C THR A 218 32.31 -10.47 -1.54
N LYS A 219 33.22 -9.65 -2.07
CA LYS A 219 32.91 -8.29 -2.56
C LYS A 219 31.90 -8.32 -3.70
N ALA A 220 32.04 -9.26 -4.65
CA ALA A 220 31.09 -9.43 -5.74
C ALA A 220 29.68 -9.72 -5.22
N MET A 221 29.55 -10.59 -4.20
CA MET A 221 28.24 -10.89 -3.60
C MET A 221 27.63 -9.68 -2.87
N VAL A 222 28.45 -8.86 -2.19
CA VAL A 222 27.98 -7.59 -1.61
C VAL A 222 27.47 -6.64 -2.70
N SER A 223 28.21 -6.52 -3.81
CA SER A 223 27.79 -5.68 -4.94
C SER A 223 26.46 -6.13 -5.55
N VAL A 224 26.19 -7.45 -5.64
CA VAL A 224 24.88 -7.96 -6.08
C VAL A 224 23.77 -7.49 -5.15
N GLY A 225 23.98 -7.56 -3.83
CA GLY A 225 23.03 -7.05 -2.84
C GLY A 225 22.78 -5.54 -2.96
N GLU A 226 23.85 -4.76 -3.17
CA GLU A 226 23.78 -3.31 -3.37
C GLU A 226 23.02 -2.94 -4.64
N ASN A 227 23.19 -3.70 -5.72
CA ASN A 227 22.45 -3.47 -6.97
C ASN A 227 20.94 -3.68 -6.78
N TYR A 228 20.52 -4.78 -6.14
CA TYR A 228 19.10 -5.00 -5.84
C TYR A 228 18.52 -3.94 -4.90
N PHE A 229 19.29 -3.49 -3.91
CA PHE A 229 18.85 -2.43 -3.01
C PHE A 229 18.78 -1.06 -3.71
N SER A 230 19.69 -0.79 -4.64
CA SER A 230 19.64 0.40 -5.48
C SER A 230 18.42 0.36 -6.42
N GLU A 231 18.13 -0.80 -7.02
CA GLU A 231 16.93 -1.00 -7.85
C GLU A 231 15.64 -0.81 -7.04
N ALA A 232 15.62 -1.29 -5.79
CA ALA A 232 14.52 -1.05 -4.85
C ALA A 232 14.24 0.46 -4.64
N SER A 233 15.25 1.31 -4.70
CA SER A 233 15.06 2.78 -4.58
C SER A 233 14.30 3.40 -5.75
N LEU A 234 14.24 2.73 -6.91
CA LEU A 234 13.45 3.17 -8.07
C LEU A 234 11.94 3.01 -7.83
N HIS A 235 11.54 2.17 -6.88
CA HIS A 235 10.15 2.00 -6.46
C HIS A 235 9.70 3.08 -5.47
N GLN A 236 9.96 4.35 -5.79
CA GLN A 236 9.75 5.49 -4.89
C GLN A 236 8.30 5.62 -4.41
N ALA A 237 7.32 5.33 -5.28
CA ALA A 237 5.90 5.35 -4.92
C ALA A 237 5.55 4.30 -3.84
N ALA A 238 6.08 3.08 -3.96
CA ALA A 238 5.86 2.02 -2.98
C ALA A 238 6.58 2.32 -1.65
N LEU A 239 7.78 2.92 -1.72
CA LEU A 239 8.51 3.39 -0.54
C LEU A 239 7.76 4.50 0.20
N GLN A 240 7.28 5.53 -0.53
CA GLN A 240 6.48 6.61 0.05
C GLN A 240 5.17 6.11 0.66
N ARG A 241 4.49 5.18 -0.03
CA ARG A 241 3.29 4.52 0.50
C ARG A 241 3.61 3.82 1.82
N ALA A 242 4.69 3.04 1.87
CA ALA A 242 5.08 2.33 3.09
C ALA A 242 5.37 3.27 4.28
N GLN A 243 5.86 4.49 4.01
CA GLN A 243 6.08 5.51 5.03
C GLN A 243 4.78 6.18 5.48
N ASN A 244 3.91 6.53 4.53
CA ASN A 244 2.65 7.23 4.83
C ASN A 244 1.63 6.31 5.52
N TYR A 245 1.72 5.00 5.27
CA TYR A 245 0.69 4.04 5.62
C TYR A 245 1.26 2.79 6.32
N PRO A 246 1.88 2.92 7.50
CA PRO A 246 2.60 1.84 8.17
C PRO A 246 1.68 0.70 8.69
N GLY A 247 0.36 0.89 8.63
CA GLY A 247 -0.61 -0.12 9.08
C GLY A 247 -0.64 -1.37 8.20
N TYR A 248 -0.29 -1.26 6.91
CA TYR A 248 -0.32 -2.37 5.96
C TYR A 248 0.84 -3.35 6.15
N ASP A 249 0.58 -4.63 5.89
CA ASP A 249 1.58 -5.69 6.09
C ASP A 249 2.73 -5.61 5.08
N SER A 250 2.46 -5.16 3.85
CA SER A 250 3.50 -4.84 2.87
C SER A 250 4.40 -3.71 3.35
N SER A 251 3.84 -2.66 3.95
CA SER A 251 4.61 -1.54 4.51
C SER A 251 5.52 -1.97 5.66
N LYS A 252 5.01 -2.82 6.57
CA LYS A 252 5.83 -3.44 7.64
C LYS A 252 6.95 -4.30 7.08
N SER A 253 6.67 -5.08 6.02
CA SER A 253 7.65 -5.95 5.37
C SER A 253 8.77 -5.14 4.71
N ILE A 254 8.41 -4.08 3.98
CA ILE A 254 9.37 -3.14 3.36
C ILE A 254 10.27 -2.52 4.43
N ALA A 255 9.70 -1.99 5.52
CA ALA A 255 10.46 -1.40 6.61
C ALA A 255 11.42 -2.41 7.27
N SER A 256 10.94 -3.63 7.55
CA SER A 256 11.74 -4.70 8.15
C SER A 256 12.90 -5.14 7.25
N LEU A 257 12.64 -5.41 5.97
CA LEU A 257 13.68 -5.85 5.03
C LEU A 257 14.71 -4.75 4.78
N THR A 258 14.26 -3.50 4.65
CA THR A 258 15.15 -2.35 4.52
C THR A 258 16.10 -2.26 5.71
N SER A 259 15.57 -2.35 6.95
CA SER A 259 16.38 -2.30 8.16
C SER A 259 17.35 -3.48 8.29
N LYS A 260 16.93 -4.70 7.92
CA LYS A 260 17.78 -5.90 7.97
C LYS A 260 18.94 -5.79 7.00
N TYR A 261 18.66 -5.35 5.77
CA TYR A 261 19.68 -5.16 4.75
C TYR A 261 20.69 -4.07 5.15
N THR A 262 20.22 -2.90 5.62
CA THR A 262 21.13 -1.81 6.00
C THR A 262 22.05 -2.20 7.15
N LEU A 263 21.52 -2.92 8.16
CA LEU A 263 22.32 -3.48 9.25
C LEU A 263 23.37 -4.45 8.71
N CYS A 264 22.94 -5.47 7.95
CA CYS A 264 23.84 -6.47 7.37
C CYS A 264 24.95 -5.82 6.50
N ASN A 265 24.58 -4.86 5.65
CA ASN A 265 25.54 -4.18 4.77
C ASN A 265 26.55 -3.33 5.56
N SER A 266 26.11 -2.70 6.66
CA SER A 266 27.03 -1.95 7.53
C SER A 266 28.06 -2.86 8.20
N GLU A 267 27.63 -4.02 8.71
CA GLU A 267 28.49 -5.01 9.37
C GLU A 267 29.49 -5.62 8.38
N ILE A 268 29.03 -6.02 7.19
CA ILE A 268 29.90 -6.69 6.21
C ILE A 268 30.97 -5.76 5.66
N LYS A 269 30.68 -4.46 5.52
CA LYS A 269 31.67 -3.47 5.09
C LYS A 269 32.84 -3.37 6.08
N VAL A 270 32.56 -3.47 7.38
CA VAL A 270 33.60 -3.52 8.43
C VAL A 270 34.42 -4.80 8.30
N VAL A 271 33.77 -5.95 8.13
CA VAL A 271 34.47 -7.24 7.97
C VAL A 271 35.34 -7.26 6.71
N LEU A 272 34.84 -6.76 5.58
CA LEU A 272 35.57 -6.68 4.32
C LEU A 272 36.79 -5.77 4.41
N LYS A 273 36.70 -4.65 5.15
CA LYS A 273 37.86 -3.78 5.41
C LYS A 273 38.96 -4.55 6.13
N THR A 274 38.61 -5.28 7.19
CA THR A 274 39.55 -6.10 7.97
C THR A 274 40.12 -7.25 7.12
N ALA A 275 39.29 -7.94 6.36
CA ALA A 275 39.71 -9.03 5.47
C ALA A 275 40.65 -8.55 4.36
N THR A 276 40.39 -7.36 3.80
CA THR A 276 41.26 -6.73 2.80
C THR A 276 42.65 -6.50 3.38
N GLN A 277 42.74 -5.94 4.59
CA GLN A 277 44.03 -5.76 5.27
C GLN A 277 44.73 -7.10 5.55
N ALA A 278 43.99 -8.14 5.94
CA ALA A 278 44.56 -9.46 6.18
C ALA A 278 45.16 -10.09 4.91
N VAL A 279 44.44 -10.03 3.77
CA VAL A 279 44.94 -10.53 2.48
C VAL A 279 46.19 -9.78 2.05
N VAL A 280 46.23 -8.45 2.17
CA VAL A 280 47.42 -7.66 1.83
C VAL A 280 48.63 -8.09 2.67
N ARG A 281 48.45 -8.27 3.99
CA ARG A 281 49.54 -8.75 4.86
C ARG A 281 50.04 -10.15 4.49
N LEU A 282 49.14 -11.06 4.09
CA LEU A 282 49.51 -12.40 3.62
C LEU A 282 50.33 -12.33 2.32
N GLU A 283 49.86 -11.56 1.34
CA GLU A 283 50.56 -11.36 0.07
C GLU A 283 51.96 -10.76 0.27
N GLU A 284 52.10 -9.77 1.17
CA GLU A 284 53.41 -9.20 1.52
C GLU A 284 54.33 -10.21 2.22
N ARG A 285 53.79 -11.11 3.04
CA ARG A 285 54.57 -12.17 3.68
C ARG A 285 55.05 -13.19 2.65
N ASP A 286 54.20 -13.59 1.72
CA ASP A 286 54.53 -14.52 0.65
C ASP A 286 55.58 -13.94 -0.29
N LYS A 287 55.45 -12.66 -0.66
CA LYS A 287 56.48 -11.93 -1.43
C LYS A 287 57.83 -11.93 -0.72
N ARG A 288 57.85 -11.63 0.58
CA ARG A 288 59.09 -11.67 1.40
C ARG A 288 59.69 -13.08 1.44
N HIS A 289 58.88 -14.12 1.62
CA HIS A 289 59.36 -15.50 1.59
C HIS A 289 59.90 -15.91 0.21
N GLN A 290 59.27 -15.49 -0.89
CA GLN A 290 59.78 -15.72 -2.23
C GLN A 290 61.11 -15.01 -2.46
N GLN A 291 61.22 -13.73 -2.06
CA GLN A 291 62.48 -12.98 -2.15
C GLN A 291 63.60 -13.64 -1.35
N GLN A 292 63.32 -14.13 -0.14
CA GLN A 292 64.29 -14.86 0.66
C GLN A 292 64.73 -16.17 -0.01
N LYS A 293 63.80 -16.92 -0.62
CA LYS A 293 64.14 -18.14 -1.37
C LYS A 293 65.02 -17.84 -2.59
N ILE A 294 64.70 -16.78 -3.33
CA ILE A 294 65.52 -16.34 -4.48
C ILE A 294 66.89 -15.88 -4.01
N ALA A 295 66.98 -15.05 -2.98
CA ALA A 295 68.25 -14.57 -2.43
C ALA A 295 69.14 -15.75 -1.99
N LYS A 296 68.57 -16.73 -1.28
CA LYS A 296 69.31 -17.94 -0.89
C LYS A 296 69.76 -18.76 -2.09
N ALA A 297 68.91 -18.96 -3.09
CA ALA A 297 69.28 -19.68 -4.32
C ALA A 297 70.39 -18.95 -5.10
N VAL A 298 70.37 -17.61 -5.12
CA VAL A 298 71.43 -16.79 -5.71
C VAL A 298 72.73 -16.91 -4.92
N GLU A 299 72.68 -16.86 -3.59
CA GLU A 299 73.87 -17.08 -2.73
C GLU A 299 74.48 -18.47 -2.95
N ASP A 300 73.64 -19.51 -3.00
CA ASP A 300 74.08 -20.88 -3.25
C ASP A 300 74.72 -21.03 -4.64
N ALA A 301 74.12 -20.43 -5.68
CA ALA A 301 74.67 -20.43 -7.05
C ALA A 301 75.97 -19.63 -7.18
N VAL A 302 76.09 -18.48 -6.49
CA VAL A 302 77.33 -17.69 -6.46
C VAL A 302 78.45 -18.46 -5.75
N ARG A 303 78.13 -19.20 -4.68
CA ARG A 303 79.11 -20.06 -3.98
C ARG A 303 79.60 -21.18 -4.91
N GLU A 304 78.69 -21.87 -5.59
CA GLU A 304 79.03 -22.93 -6.54
C GLU A 304 79.90 -22.39 -7.68
N ALA A 305 79.54 -21.26 -8.29
CA ALA A 305 80.33 -20.62 -9.34
C ALA A 305 81.74 -20.20 -8.86
N LYS A 306 81.87 -19.75 -7.61
CA LYS A 306 83.19 -19.45 -7.01
C LYS A 306 84.02 -20.72 -6.82
N GLU A 307 83.42 -21.80 -6.36
CA GLU A 307 84.10 -23.09 -6.19
C GLU A 307 84.57 -23.65 -7.55
N GLU A 308 83.73 -23.59 -8.58
CA GLU A 308 84.11 -23.96 -9.96
C GLU A 308 85.23 -23.07 -10.51
N ALA A 309 85.16 -21.76 -10.28
CA ALA A 309 86.20 -20.83 -10.71
C ALA A 309 87.54 -21.13 -10.02
N ILE A 310 87.54 -21.39 -8.70
CA ILE A 310 88.75 -21.78 -7.95
C ILE A 310 89.28 -23.13 -8.44
N ALA A 311 88.42 -24.13 -8.66
CA ALA A 311 88.82 -25.42 -9.22
C ALA A 311 89.44 -25.28 -10.62
N SER A 312 88.89 -24.39 -11.46
CA SER A 312 89.44 -24.11 -12.78
C SER A 312 90.81 -23.43 -12.73
N LEU A 313 91.05 -22.55 -11.76
CA LEU A 313 92.35 -21.91 -11.52
C LEU A 313 93.39 -22.90 -10.98
N ALA A 314 93.02 -23.76 -10.01
CA ALA A 314 93.89 -24.79 -9.47
C ALA A 314 94.32 -25.82 -10.53
N SER A 315 93.45 -26.13 -11.51
CA SER A 315 93.79 -27.02 -12.63
C SER A 315 94.75 -26.40 -13.66
N LYS A 316 94.85 -25.06 -13.71
CA LYS A 316 95.80 -24.34 -14.59
C LYS A 316 97.21 -24.23 -14.00
N GLU A 317 97.37 -24.21 -12.67
CA GLU A 317 98.68 -24.10 -12.02
C GLU A 317 99.52 -25.41 -12.02
N VAL A 318 98.93 -26.56 -12.35
CA VAL A 318 99.68 -27.85 -12.39
C VAL A 318 100.36 -28.14 -13.74
N LYS A 319 100.30 -27.23 -14.73
CA LYS A 319 100.91 -27.44 -16.07
C LYS A 319 102.03 -26.48 -16.47
N GLU A 320 102.53 -25.61 -15.58
CA GLU A 320 103.74 -24.82 -15.88
C GLU A 320 104.91 -25.15 -14.93
N LYS A 321 105.96 -25.74 -15.51
CA LYS A 321 107.32 -25.78 -14.94
C LYS A 321 107.82 -24.36 -14.65
N PRO A 322 108.71 -24.15 -13.66
CA PRO A 322 109.21 -22.83 -13.32
C PRO A 322 110.08 -22.30 -14.47
N ARG A 323 109.56 -21.31 -15.19
CA ARG A 323 110.40 -20.38 -15.96
C ARG A 323 110.50 -19.10 -15.16
N ALA A 324 111.74 -18.75 -14.83
CA ALA A 324 112.10 -17.43 -14.35
C ALA A 324 111.50 -16.37 -15.27
N PHE A 325 110.58 -15.56 -14.75
CA PHE A 325 110.09 -14.38 -15.43
C PHE A 325 110.18 -13.17 -14.50
N LYS A 326 110.76 -12.13 -15.07
CA LYS A 326 111.04 -10.83 -14.49
C LYS A 326 109.74 -10.10 -14.14
N LYS A 327 109.84 -9.29 -13.08
CA LYS A 327 108.97 -8.19 -12.68
C LYS A 327 108.41 -7.43 -13.91
N PRO A 328 107.11 -7.11 -13.91
CA PRO A 328 106.75 -5.70 -13.93
C PRO A 328 105.78 -5.34 -12.80
N GLU A 329 105.99 -4.13 -12.27
CA GLU A 329 105.00 -3.37 -11.53
C GLU A 329 103.76 -3.10 -12.40
N PHE A 330 102.57 -3.33 -11.86
CA PHE A 330 101.39 -2.54 -12.19
C PHE A 330 100.49 -2.44 -10.97
N LEU A 331 100.42 -1.24 -10.39
CA LEU A 331 99.39 -0.76 -9.49
C LEU A 331 98.06 -0.72 -10.23
N ILE A 332 97.02 -1.36 -9.70
CA ILE A 332 95.63 -1.02 -9.99
C ILE A 332 94.88 -1.02 -8.66
N GLU A 333 94.43 0.18 -8.27
CA GLU A 333 93.49 0.44 -7.19
C GLU A 333 92.18 -0.34 -7.43
N MET A 334 91.75 -1.11 -6.43
CA MET A 334 90.37 -1.62 -6.39
C MET A 334 89.51 -0.56 -5.72
N GLU A 335 88.90 0.28 -6.54
CA GLU A 335 87.86 1.21 -6.16
C GLU A 335 86.52 0.46 -5.98
N GLU A 336 85.77 0.91 -4.98
CA GLU A 336 84.56 0.35 -4.41
C GLU A 336 83.36 0.45 -5.39
N VAL A 337 82.86 -0.68 -5.90
CA VAL A 337 81.62 -0.70 -6.70
C VAL A 337 80.42 -0.79 -5.76
N VAL A 338 79.97 0.38 -5.30
CA VAL A 338 78.63 0.58 -4.74
C VAL A 338 77.62 0.53 -5.88
N ALA A 339 76.84 -0.55 -5.96
CA ALA A 339 75.70 -0.64 -6.85
C ALA A 339 74.56 0.27 -6.35
N ALA A 340 74.49 1.47 -6.94
CA ALA A 340 73.38 2.40 -6.78
C ALA A 340 72.11 1.87 -7.46
N ILE A 341 71.02 1.81 -6.70
CA ILE A 341 69.65 1.63 -7.20
C ILE A 341 69.10 3.03 -7.55
N PRO A 342 68.66 3.31 -8.80
CA PRO A 342 68.05 4.58 -9.12
C PRO A 342 66.58 4.63 -8.65
N GLN A 343 66.29 5.61 -7.79
CA GLN A 343 64.94 6.11 -7.53
C GLN A 343 64.53 7.02 -8.70
N ASN A 344 63.49 6.62 -9.44
CA ASN A 344 62.77 7.53 -10.32
C ASN A 344 61.76 8.33 -9.48
N GLN A 345 62.08 9.60 -9.22
CA GLN A 345 61.09 10.64 -9.00
C GLN A 345 61.17 11.62 -10.18
N VAL A 346 60.07 11.74 -10.91
CA VAL A 346 59.80 12.87 -11.80
C VAL A 346 58.78 13.72 -11.07
N GLN A 347 59.23 14.90 -10.65
CA GLN A 347 58.42 16.06 -10.32
C GLN A 347 58.80 17.11 -11.36
N ASP A 348 57.82 17.66 -12.06
CA ASP A 348 57.94 18.94 -12.73
C ASP A 348 56.76 19.81 -12.34
N ASP A 349 57.11 21.10 -12.24
CA ASP A 349 56.51 22.14 -11.44
C ASP A 349 55.30 22.84 -12.06
N ALA A 350 54.66 23.59 -11.18
CA ALA A 350 53.52 24.49 -11.35
C ALA A 350 53.49 25.41 -12.58
N THR A 351 52.28 25.81 -12.96
CA THR A 351 51.96 27.24 -13.09
C THR A 351 50.46 27.48 -12.92
N ASP A 352 50.17 28.47 -12.06
CA ASP A 352 48.88 29.11 -11.82
C ASP A 352 48.23 29.67 -13.10
N ILE A 353 46.91 29.79 -13.09
CA ILE A 353 46.11 30.99 -13.42
C ILE A 353 44.62 30.68 -13.12
N ASP A 354 44.07 31.39 -12.14
CA ASP A 354 42.67 31.84 -12.07
C ASP A 354 42.74 33.38 -12.24
N PRO A 355 41.75 34.12 -12.79
CA PRO A 355 40.40 34.16 -12.18
C PRO A 355 39.21 34.56 -13.11
N ALA A 356 38.00 34.61 -12.50
CA ALA A 356 36.80 35.36 -12.90
C ALA A 356 36.01 34.80 -14.11
N SER A 357 34.69 34.89 -14.26
CA SER A 357 33.55 35.57 -13.62
C SER A 357 32.27 35.11 -14.36
N GLU A 358 31.09 35.27 -13.73
CA GLU A 358 29.78 35.54 -14.37
C GLU A 358 29.26 34.56 -15.46
N GLY A 359 28.10 33.94 -15.32
CA GLY A 359 26.82 34.63 -15.29
C GLY A 359 25.72 33.70 -15.81
N ALA A 360 24.50 34.00 -15.42
CA ALA A 360 23.27 33.31 -15.76
C ALA A 360 23.02 33.21 -17.28
N VAL A 361 22.07 32.36 -17.67
CA VAL A 361 20.90 32.72 -18.53
C VAL A 361 20.12 31.44 -18.89
N THR A 362 18.87 31.39 -18.42
CA THR A 362 17.77 30.58 -18.97
C THR A 362 17.46 30.97 -20.42
N PRO A 363 16.79 30.12 -21.20
CA PRO A 363 15.44 30.55 -21.57
C PRO A 363 14.40 29.42 -21.62
N ALA A 364 13.21 29.72 -21.12
CA ALA A 364 11.94 29.12 -21.58
C ALA A 364 11.66 29.55 -23.03
N PRO A 365 10.72 28.92 -23.75
CA PRO A 365 9.41 29.59 -23.83
C PRO A 365 8.19 28.68 -24.09
N VAL A 366 7.03 29.36 -24.07
CA VAL A 366 5.74 29.09 -24.77
C VAL A 366 4.68 28.31 -23.97
N GLU A 367 3.61 29.01 -23.54
CA GLU A 367 2.28 28.86 -24.16
C GLU A 367 1.25 29.93 -23.76
N ARG A 368 0.29 30.11 -24.69
CA ARG A 368 -0.64 31.22 -24.89
C ARG A 368 -2.00 31.02 -24.18
N GLU A 369 -2.61 32.17 -23.88
CA GLU A 369 -4.04 32.55 -24.00
C GLU A 369 -5.16 31.61 -23.52
N LYS A 370 -6.07 32.15 -22.68
CA LYS A 370 -7.43 32.56 -23.12
C LYS A 370 -8.21 33.32 -22.04
N LYS A 371 -8.90 34.36 -22.48
CA LYS A 371 -9.89 35.19 -21.75
C LYS A 371 -11.19 34.44 -21.51
N ALA A 372 -11.90 34.75 -20.41
CA ALA A 372 -13.36 34.78 -20.41
C ALA A 372 -13.91 35.76 -19.35
N PHE A 373 -14.86 36.57 -19.80
CA PHE A 373 -15.73 37.50 -19.09
C PHE A 373 -16.69 36.80 -18.11
N ALA A 374 -17.03 37.45 -16.98
CA ALA A 374 -18.41 37.52 -16.49
C ALA A 374 -18.61 38.62 -15.41
N LYS A 375 -19.65 39.43 -15.64
CA LYS A 375 -20.25 40.43 -14.74
C LYS A 375 -20.90 39.76 -13.52
N SER A 376 -20.89 40.43 -12.36
CA SER A 376 -22.11 40.55 -11.55
C SER A 376 -22.11 41.82 -10.68
N ARG A 377 -23.27 42.48 -10.69
CA ARG A 377 -23.65 43.70 -9.99
C ARG A 377 -23.79 43.49 -8.47
N GLY A 378 -23.46 44.55 -7.73
CA GLY A 378 -24.41 45.21 -6.81
C GLY A 378 -24.60 44.64 -5.39
N GLY A 379 -24.09 45.40 -4.41
CA GLY A 379 -25.00 46.11 -3.51
C GLY A 379 -25.13 45.64 -2.05
N LYS A 380 -24.65 46.52 -1.17
CA LYS A 380 -25.10 46.85 0.21
C LYS A 380 -24.71 45.91 1.35
N GLY A 381 -23.89 46.44 2.25
CA GLY A 381 -23.47 45.80 3.49
C GLY A 381 -24.39 46.09 4.68
N VAL A 382 -24.03 45.48 5.82
CA VAL A 382 -24.20 45.99 7.19
C VAL A 382 -23.07 45.38 8.02
N ALA A 383 -22.35 46.25 8.72
CA ALA A 383 -21.29 45.91 9.66
C ALA A 383 -21.84 45.29 10.95
N ARG A 384 -21.24 44.21 11.43
CA ARG A 384 -21.20 43.86 12.86
C ARG A 384 -19.82 43.31 13.22
N LYS A 385 -19.11 44.08 14.05
CA LYS A 385 -17.92 43.65 14.81
C LYS A 385 -18.36 42.56 15.80
N GLY A 386 -17.71 41.42 15.76
CA GLY A 386 -17.78 40.36 16.76
C GLY A 386 -16.48 39.58 16.72
N VAL A 387 -15.71 39.70 17.79
CA VAL A 387 -14.45 38.99 18.03
C VAL A 387 -14.71 37.48 18.00
N GLN A 388 -14.05 36.74 17.11
CA GLN A 388 -13.91 35.30 17.22
C GLN A 388 -12.50 34.87 16.81
N THR A 389 -11.96 34.05 17.69
CA THR A 389 -10.71 33.29 17.68
C THR A 389 -10.44 32.59 16.35
N GLU A 390 -9.18 32.62 15.93
CA GLU A 390 -8.64 31.77 14.86
C GLU A 390 -8.95 30.29 15.13
N VAL A 391 -9.94 29.78 14.38
CA VAL A 391 -10.06 28.37 14.08
C VAL A 391 -9.89 28.28 12.58
N VAL A 392 -8.82 27.62 12.15
CA VAL A 392 -8.54 27.30 10.75
C VAL A 392 -9.71 26.51 10.19
N GLN A 393 -10.61 27.20 9.50
CA GLN A 393 -11.64 26.59 8.66
C GLN A 393 -10.96 26.10 7.40
N VAL A 394 -10.67 24.80 7.34
CA VAL A 394 -10.51 24.13 6.04
C VAL A 394 -11.91 24.02 5.43
N SER A 395 -12.22 25.02 4.61
CA SER A 395 -13.35 25.02 3.70
C SER A 395 -13.26 23.83 2.76
N ASN A 396 -14.11 22.83 2.98
CA ASN A 396 -14.91 22.22 1.93
C ASN A 396 -16.22 21.81 2.59
N PRO A 397 -17.38 22.41 2.23
CA PRO A 397 -18.64 21.73 2.48
C PRO A 397 -18.58 20.37 1.74
N TRP A 398 -19.29 19.36 2.26
CA TRP A 398 -19.54 18.00 1.71
C TRP A 398 -18.90 16.79 2.42
#